data_AF-A0A2R7KCU7-F1
#
_entry.id   AF-A0A2R7KCU7-F1
#
_cell.length_a   1.000
_cell.length_b   1.000
_cell.length_c   1.000
_cell.angle_alpha   90.00
_cell.angle_beta   90.00
_cell.angle_gamma   90.00
#
_symmetry.space_group_name_H-M   'P 1'
#
loop_
_entity.id
_entity.type
_entity.pdbx_description
1 polymer ?
#
loop_
_entity_poly.entity_id
_entity_poly.type
_entity_poly.pdbx_seq_one_letter_code
_entity_poly.pdbx_strand_id
1 'polypeptide(L)'
;MKNLFLTVLLLPLFSSCQEDEVTAKPDESINTAIMYTMPEESAPHEGTWLQWPHQYQYGIDYRNDLDATWVAMTKSLTGSEKVFIIAYDVTEK
;
A
#
# COMPACT_ATOMS: atom_id res chain seq x y z
N MET A 1 35.45 46.05 19.53
CA MET A 1 34.82 45.89 18.20
C MET A 1 35.25 44.51 17.69
N LYS A 2 34.42 43.53 17.36
CA LYS A 2 32.99 43.47 17.09
C LYS A 2 32.64 41.97 17.13
N ASN A 3 31.71 41.61 18.01
CA ASN A 3 30.74 40.50 18.01
C ASN A 3 31.06 39.26 17.14
N LEU A 4 31.17 38.06 17.73
CA LEU A 4 30.06 37.11 17.90
C LEU A 4 29.13 37.09 16.68
N PHE A 5 29.08 35.97 15.94
CA PHE A 5 27.89 35.33 15.35
C PHE A 5 28.33 34.16 14.45
N LEU A 6 28.44 32.97 15.04
CA LEU A 6 28.39 31.71 14.29
C LEU A 6 27.06 31.05 14.63
N THR A 7 26.02 31.41 13.89
CA THR A 7 24.72 30.73 13.93
C THR A 7 24.18 30.73 12.51
N VAL A 8 24.50 29.67 11.77
CA VAL A 8 23.85 29.38 10.49
C VAL A 8 22.45 28.87 10.82
N LEU A 9 21.48 29.74 10.57
CA LEU A 9 20.04 29.53 10.37
C LEU A 9 19.58 28.05 10.34
N LEU A 10 19.01 27.60 11.46
CA LEU A 10 17.93 26.60 11.45
C LEU A 10 16.68 27.30 10.90
N LEU A 11 16.42 27.12 9.60
CA LEU A 11 15.15 27.51 8.98
C LEU A 11 14.02 26.63 9.52
N PRO A 12 12.85 27.20 9.87
CA PRO A 12 11.81 26.52 10.62
C PRO A 12 11.08 25.48 9.75
N LEU A 13 11.18 24.20 10.11
CA LEU A 13 10.37 23.09 9.56
C LEU A 13 8.96 23.02 10.20
N PHE A 14 8.30 24.16 10.42
CA PHE A 14 6.97 24.20 11.04
C PHE A 14 6.00 25.14 10.32
N SER A 15 5.94 25.08 8.99
CA SER A 15 4.83 25.67 8.23
C SER A 15 4.43 24.76 7.07
N SER A 16 3.94 23.57 7.42
CA SER A 16 3.20 22.70 6.50
C SER A 16 1.90 22.18 7.12
N CYS A 17 1.27 22.98 7.99
CA CYS A 17 -0.16 22.87 8.28
C CYS A 17 -0.71 24.30 8.31
N GLN A 18 -1.19 24.76 7.16
CA GLN A 18 -2.19 25.83 7.13
C GLN A 18 -3.53 25.08 7.19
N GLU A 19 -4.18 25.10 8.35
CA GLU A 19 -5.61 24.79 8.39
C GLU A 19 -6.31 25.98 7.74
N ASP A 20 -6.65 25.83 6.47
CA ASP A 20 -7.66 26.69 5.86
C ASP A 20 -8.98 26.42 6.61
N GLU A 21 -9.40 27.38 7.44
CA GLU A 21 -10.71 27.37 8.08
C GLU A 21 -11.78 27.53 6.99
N VAL A 22 -12.13 26.41 6.35
CA VAL A 22 -13.33 26.32 5.53
C VAL A 22 -14.48 26.46 6.51
N THR A 23 -15.14 27.62 6.48
CA THR A 23 -16.44 27.83 7.12
C THR A 23 -17.44 26.86 6.51
N ALA A 24 -17.51 25.66 7.10
CA ALA A 24 -18.47 24.64 6.74
C ALA A 24 -19.87 25.19 7.01
N LYS A 25 -20.61 25.49 5.94
CA LYS A 25 -22.07 25.52 6.01
C LYS A 25 -22.53 24.20 6.63
N PRO A 26 -23.58 24.17 7.48
CA PRO A 26 -24.08 22.92 8.04
C PRO A 26 -24.37 21.96 6.89
N ASP A 27 -23.53 20.94 6.80
CA ASP A 27 -23.66 19.88 5.82
C ASP A 27 -25.01 19.21 6.10
N GLU A 28 -25.94 19.33 5.15
CA GLU A 28 -27.20 18.60 5.21
C GLU A 28 -26.83 17.13 5.44
N SER A 29 -27.27 16.56 6.56
CA SER A 29 -26.86 15.23 6.97
C SER A 29 -27.27 14.21 5.91
N ILE A 30 -26.36 13.90 4.99
CA ILE A 30 -26.53 12.77 4.09
C ILE A 30 -26.47 11.54 5.00
N ASN A 31 -27.64 10.98 5.30
CA ASN A 31 -27.78 9.69 5.97
C ASN A 31 -27.14 8.62 5.06
N THR A 32 -25.83 8.47 5.17
CA THR A 32 -25.07 7.45 4.48
C THR A 32 -25.23 6.14 5.24
N ALA A 33 -26.35 5.45 5.01
CA ALA A 33 -26.52 4.10 5.51
C ALA A 33 -25.40 3.19 4.94
N ILE A 34 -24.65 2.52 5.81
CA ILE A 34 -23.59 1.60 5.42
C ILE A 34 -24.25 0.31 4.91
N MET A 35 -24.14 0.05 3.61
CA MET A 35 -24.78 -1.10 2.94
C MET A 35 -23.89 -2.35 2.84
N TYR A 36 -22.60 -2.20 3.06
CA TYR A 36 -21.61 -3.26 2.89
C TYR A 36 -20.63 -3.26 4.06
N THR A 37 -20.22 -4.45 4.46
CA THR A 37 -19.13 -4.65 5.41
C THR A 37 -18.04 -5.48 4.76
N MET A 38 -16.79 -5.20 5.13
CA MET A 38 -15.70 -6.10 4.84
C MET A 38 -15.93 -7.40 5.63
N PRO A 39 -15.92 -8.58 4.97
CA PRO A 39 -15.96 -9.85 5.68
C PRO A 39 -14.65 -10.06 6.46
N GLU A 40 -14.72 -10.90 7.48
CA GLU A 40 -13.54 -11.35 8.21
C GLU A 40 -12.76 -12.39 7.37
N GLU A 41 -11.44 -12.49 7.58
CA GLU A 41 -10.52 -13.28 6.73
C GLU A 41 -10.74 -14.80 6.80
N SER A 42 -11.34 -15.32 7.87
CA SER A 42 -11.69 -16.74 7.97
C SER A 42 -13.04 -17.08 7.33
N ALA A 43 -13.76 -16.10 6.78
CA ALA A 43 -14.98 -16.34 6.02
C ALA A 43 -14.67 -17.18 4.75
N PRO A 44 -15.65 -17.93 4.20
CA PRO A 44 -15.43 -18.70 2.99
C PRO A 44 -14.99 -17.82 1.81
N HIS A 45 -13.86 -18.16 1.20
CA HIS A 45 -13.32 -17.47 0.03
C HIS A 45 -13.69 -18.18 -1.27
N GLU A 46 -13.86 -17.41 -2.37
CA GLU A 46 -13.85 -17.99 -3.71
C GLU A 46 -12.42 -18.42 -4.11
N GLY A 47 -11.44 -17.63 -3.68
CA GLY A 47 -10.03 -17.86 -3.94
C GLY A 47 -9.17 -16.68 -3.55
N THR A 48 -7.87 -16.91 -3.59
CA THR A 48 -6.85 -15.91 -3.23
C THR A 48 -6.21 -15.33 -4.48
N TRP A 49 -6.09 -14.01 -4.52
CA TRP A 49 -5.40 -13.27 -5.58
C TRP A 49 -3.96 -12.98 -5.16
N LEU A 50 -3.05 -13.25 -6.08
CA LEU A 50 -1.62 -13.22 -5.84
C LEU A 50 -0.90 -12.51 -6.99
N GLN A 51 0.01 -11.59 -6.68
CA GLN A 51 0.89 -10.98 -7.68
C GLN A 51 2.24 -11.68 -7.70
N TRP A 52 2.59 -12.28 -8.84
CA TRP A 52 3.84 -13.03 -9.01
C TRP A 52 5.07 -12.12 -8.81
N PRO A 53 6.15 -12.62 -8.17
CA PRO A 53 7.39 -11.85 -8.01
C PRO A 53 7.93 -11.31 -9.33
N HIS A 54 8.33 -10.05 -9.32
CA HIS A 54 8.93 -9.37 -10.47
C HIS A 54 10.13 -8.52 -10.05
N GLN A 55 11.05 -8.29 -10.99
CA GLN A 55 12.31 -7.59 -10.72
C GLN A 55 12.21 -6.05 -10.69
N TYR A 56 11.09 -5.45 -11.11
CA TYR A 56 11.03 -4.00 -11.38
C TYR A 56 11.11 -3.11 -10.14
N GLN A 57 10.78 -3.63 -8.96
CA GLN A 57 10.84 -2.86 -7.70
C GLN A 57 12.13 -3.14 -6.92
N TYR A 58 12.57 -4.40 -6.85
CA TYR A 58 13.62 -4.84 -5.93
C TYR A 58 14.78 -5.61 -6.62
N GLY A 59 14.80 -5.63 -7.95
CA GLY A 59 15.85 -6.29 -8.72
C GLY A 59 15.64 -7.80 -8.93
N ILE A 60 16.52 -8.37 -9.75
CA ILE A 60 16.39 -9.76 -10.20
C ILE A 60 16.69 -10.77 -9.09
N ASP A 61 17.62 -10.43 -8.18
CA ASP A 61 18.00 -11.31 -7.07
C ASP A 61 16.80 -11.52 -6.13
N TYR A 62 16.10 -10.43 -5.77
CA TYR A 62 14.86 -10.53 -4.98
C TYR A 62 13.80 -11.40 -5.67
N ARG A 63 13.58 -11.24 -6.98
CA ARG A 63 12.65 -12.06 -7.75
C ARG A 63 13.05 -13.54 -7.73
N ASN A 64 14.34 -13.84 -7.85
CA ASN A 64 14.85 -15.21 -7.89
C ASN A 64 14.78 -15.89 -6.51
N ASP A 65 15.13 -15.16 -5.44
CA ASP A 65 15.13 -15.68 -4.07
C ASP A 65 13.72 -16.06 -3.60
N LEU A 66 12.70 -15.40 -4.15
CA LEU A 66 11.30 -15.64 -3.81
C LEU A 66 10.65 -16.80 -4.56
N ASP A 67 11.20 -17.25 -5.69
CA ASP A 67 10.55 -18.18 -6.62
C ASP A 67 10.11 -19.49 -5.94
N ALA A 68 11.02 -20.13 -5.18
CA ALA A 68 10.73 -21.37 -4.47
C ALA A 68 9.66 -21.20 -3.38
N THR A 69 9.70 -20.10 -2.64
CA THR A 69 8.74 -19.77 -1.59
C THR A 69 7.34 -19.56 -2.17
N TRP A 70 7.27 -18.85 -3.29
CA TRP A 70 6.01 -18.58 -4.00
C TRP A 70 5.37 -19.86 -4.53
N VAL A 71 6.15 -20.74 -5.16
CA VAL A 71 5.67 -22.06 -5.61
C VAL A 71 5.12 -22.88 -4.43
N ALA A 72 5.82 -22.89 -3.29
CA ALA A 72 5.39 -23.63 -2.10
C ALA A 72 4.10 -23.06 -1.48
N MET A 73 3.97 -21.73 -1.43
CA MET A 73 2.78 -21.04 -0.94
C MET A 73 1.57 -21.32 -1.84
N THR A 74 1.71 -21.11 -3.15
CA THR A 74 0.63 -21.39 -4.12
C THR A 74 0.19 -22.85 -4.04
N LYS A 75 1.13 -23.80 -3.95
CA LYS A 75 0.80 -25.23 -3.79
C LYS A 75 -0.05 -25.49 -2.55
N SER A 76 0.27 -24.83 -1.44
CA SER A 76 -0.51 -24.96 -0.19
C SER A 76 -1.93 -24.39 -0.36
N LEU A 77 -2.07 -23.20 -0.95
CA LEU A 77 -3.36 -22.53 -1.16
C LEU A 77 -4.27 -23.31 -2.12
N THR A 78 -3.72 -23.89 -3.20
CA THR A 78 -4.50 -24.69 -4.15
C THR A 78 -5.15 -25.95 -3.55
N GLY A 79 -4.75 -26.35 -2.33
CA GLY A 79 -5.38 -27.45 -1.60
C GLY A 79 -6.74 -27.09 -1.01
N SER A 80 -7.03 -25.80 -0.79
CA SER A 80 -8.27 -25.32 -0.17
C SER A 80 -9.13 -24.44 -1.09
N GLU A 81 -8.52 -23.68 -2.00
CA GLU A 81 -9.21 -22.66 -2.77
C GLU A 81 -8.58 -22.42 -4.15
N LYS A 82 -9.25 -21.63 -5.00
CA LYS A 82 -8.65 -21.18 -6.27
C LYS A 82 -7.53 -20.18 -5.98
N VAL A 83 -6.49 -20.21 -6.80
CA VAL A 83 -5.43 -19.21 -6.77
C VAL A 83 -5.40 -18.47 -8.09
N PHE A 84 -5.65 -17.16 -8.06
CA PHE A 84 -5.60 -16.28 -9.21
C PHE A 84 -4.24 -15.56 -9.23
N ILE A 85 -3.41 -15.86 -10.23
CA ILE A 85 -2.06 -15.29 -10.34
C ILE A 85 -2.07 -14.15 -11.36
N ILE A 86 -1.68 -12.96 -10.90
CA ILE A 86 -1.39 -11.80 -11.74
C ILE A 86 0.11 -11.77 -11.98
N ALA A 87 0.54 -11.83 -13.24
CA ALA A 87 1.94 -11.76 -13.62
C ALA A 87 2.11 -10.82 -14.81
N TYR A 88 3.29 -10.22 -14.91
CA TYR A 88 3.70 -9.54 -16.15
C TYR A 88 3.77 -10.55 -17.29
N ASP A 89 3.33 -10.13 -18.48
CA ASP A 89 3.51 -10.96 -19.67
C ASP A 89 4.97 -10.90 -20.16
N VAL A 90 5.32 -11.76 -21.13
CA VAL A 90 6.70 -11.88 -21.66
C VAL A 90 7.15 -10.69 -22.53
N THR A 91 6.22 -9.82 -22.91
CA THR A 91 6.27 -8.72 -23.87
C THR A 91 6.02 -7.35 -23.25
N GLU A 92 5.17 -7.22 -22.23
CA GLU A 92 4.84 -5.95 -21.56
C GLU A 92 5.37 -5.89 -20.11
N LYS A 93 6.12 -4.82 -19.83
CA LYS A 93 6.78 -4.52 -18.55
C LYS A 93 5.95 -3.61 -17.66
#